data_AF-A0A4Y2TEE0-F1
#
_entry.id   AF-A0A4Y2TEE0-F1
#
_cell.length_a   1.000
_cell.length_b   1.000
_cell.length_c   1.000
_cell.angle_alpha   90.00
_cell.angle_beta   90.00
_cell.angle_gamma   90.00
#
_symmetry.space_group_name_H-M   'P 1'
#
loop_
_entity.id
_entity.type
_entity.pdbx_description
1 polymer ?
#
loop_
_entity_poly.entity_id
_entity_poly.type
_entity_poly.pdbx_seq_one_letter_code
_entity_poly.pdbx_strand_id
1 'polypeptide(L)'
;MFAAGSATAVRYRDEIQYPLVRLFIAAMGTEVIFMDDNARPHRPRLVRSYLESENIPQMAWPARSLDLNPIEHVWDMLGRRIAGRSVHPLRAPTSLTT
;
A
#
# COMPACT_ATOMS: atom_id res chain seq x y z
N MET A 1 -0.08 8.53 -4.27
CA MET A 1 -1.45 8.83 -3.85
C MET A 1 -1.57 8.40 -2.40
N PHE A 2 -1.79 9.32 -1.45
CA PHE A 2 -2.09 8.96 -0.06
C PHE A 2 -3.60 9.04 0.11
N ALA A 3 -4.23 7.95 0.58
CA ALA A 3 -5.64 7.98 0.89
C ALA A 3 -5.86 8.91 2.09
N ALA A 4 -6.52 10.06 1.89
CA ALA A 4 -6.90 10.93 3.00
C ALA A 4 -8.01 10.24 3.81
N GLY A 5 -7.83 10.01 5.11
CA GLY A 5 -8.82 9.35 5.98
C GLY A 5 -8.83 7.82 5.87
N SER A 6 -9.82 7.17 6.51
CA SER A 6 -9.91 5.71 6.57
C SER A 6 -10.24 5.08 5.21
N ALA A 7 -9.61 3.95 4.91
CA ALA A 7 -9.90 3.14 3.73
C ALA A 7 -11.23 2.39 3.93
N THR A 8 -12.26 2.78 3.17
CA THR A 8 -13.49 1.98 3.04
C THR A 8 -13.36 1.03 1.87
N ALA A 9 -14.21 0.01 1.79
CA ALA A 9 -14.18 -0.94 0.67
C ALA A 9 -14.40 -0.25 -0.70
N VAL A 10 -15.30 0.75 -0.73
CA VAL A 10 -15.56 1.54 -1.95
C VAL A 10 -14.31 2.31 -2.38
N ARG A 11 -13.67 3.00 -1.43
CA ARG A 11 -12.43 3.74 -1.72
C ARG A 11 -11.29 2.81 -2.11
N TYR A 12 -11.17 1.67 -1.46
CA TYR A 12 -10.17 0.67 -1.82
C TYR A 12 -10.36 0.19 -3.27
N ARG A 13 -11.59 -0.07 -3.69
CA ARG A 13 -11.88 -0.42 -5.08
C ARG A 13 -11.53 0.71 -6.04
N ASP A 14 -12.06 1.91 -5.79
CA ASP A 14 -12.03 3.02 -6.76
C ASP A 14 -10.68 3.75 -6.80
N GLU A 15 -10.02 3.91 -5.66
CA GLU A 15 -8.75 4.65 -5.55
C GLU A 15 -7.52 3.75 -5.65
N ILE A 16 -7.64 2.46 -5.33
CA ILE A 16 -6.49 1.53 -5.27
C ILE A 16 -6.62 0.42 -6.31
N GLN A 17 -7.66 -0.42 -6.25
CA GLN A 17 -7.74 -1.58 -7.13
C GLN A 17 -7.87 -1.22 -8.61
N TYR A 18 -8.87 -0.41 -8.97
CA TYR A 18 -9.13 -0.04 -10.37
C TYR A 18 -7.93 0.62 -11.05
N PRO A 19 -7.32 1.68 -10.49
CA PRO A 19 -6.21 2.34 -11.17
C PRO A 19 -4.92 1.52 -11.13
N LEU A 20 -4.63 0.78 -10.06
CA LEU A 20 -3.31 0.15 -9.91
C LEU A 20 -3.29 -1.29 -10.42
N VAL A 21 -4.28 -2.11 -10.09
CA VAL A 21 -4.24 -3.55 -10.38
C VAL A 21 -4.23 -3.80 -11.89
N ARG A 22 -5.05 -3.07 -12.68
CA ARG A 22 -5.02 -3.18 -14.15
C ARG A 22 -3.65 -2.84 -14.72
N LEU A 23 -3.05 -1.73 -14.27
CA LEU A 23 -1.75 -1.26 -14.77
C LEU A 23 -0.65 -2.28 -14.46
N PHE A 24 -0.65 -2.85 -13.25
CA PHE A 24 0.35 -3.84 -12.86
C PHE A 24 0.22 -5.16 -13.61
N ILE A 25 -1.00 -5.65 -13.84
CA ILE A 25 -1.22 -6.87 -14.65
C ILE A 25 -0.76 -6.66 -16.08
N ALA A 26 -1.13 -5.52 -16.68
CA ALA A 26 -0.69 -5.20 -18.04
C ALA A 26 0.84 -5.16 -18.17
N ALA A 27 1.54 -4.77 -17.10
CA ALA A 27 3.01 -4.73 -17.07
C ALA A 27 3.67 -6.08 -16.76
N MET A 28 3.07 -6.92 -15.91
CA MET A 28 3.67 -8.17 -15.41
C MET A 28 3.26 -9.42 -16.22
N GLY A 29 2.19 -9.35 -17.03
CA GLY A 29 1.67 -10.46 -17.81
C GLY A 29 0.54 -11.22 -17.11
N THR A 30 0.09 -12.32 -17.71
CA THR A 30 -1.13 -13.06 -17.32
C THR A 30 -0.93 -14.05 -16.16
N GLU A 31 0.31 -14.33 -15.77
CA GLU A 31 0.67 -15.34 -14.74
C GLU A 31 0.87 -14.68 -13.36
N VAL A 32 -0.09 -13.87 -12.93
CA VAL A 32 0.01 -13.11 -11.67
C VAL A 32 -1.04 -13.55 -10.66
N ILE A 33 -0.63 -13.63 -9.39
CA ILE A 33 -1.52 -13.89 -8.25
C ILE A 33 -1.56 -12.63 -7.40
N PHE A 34 -2.76 -12.12 -7.15
CA PHE A 34 -2.97 -10.96 -6.28
C PHE A 34 -2.85 -11.37 -4.81
N MET A 35 -2.00 -10.66 -4.05
CA MET A 35 -1.83 -10.86 -2.61
C MET A 35 -2.33 -9.63 -1.85
N ASP A 36 -3.08 -9.86 -0.77
CA ASP A 36 -3.37 -8.86 0.26
C ASP A 36 -3.49 -9.52 1.65
N ASP A 37 -3.56 -8.69 2.70
CA ASP A 37 -3.52 -9.06 4.11
C ASP A 37 -4.87 -9.50 4.71
N ASN A 38 -5.91 -9.68 3.90
CA ASN A 38 -7.29 -9.92 4.33
C ASN A 38 -7.92 -8.81 5.20
N ALA A 39 -7.44 -7.56 5.17
CA ALA A 39 -8.05 -6.47 5.91
C ALA A 39 -9.53 -6.29 5.59
N ARG A 40 -10.31 -5.76 6.55
CA ARG A 40 -11.77 -5.60 6.44
C ARG A 40 -12.22 -4.89 5.15
N PRO A 41 -11.56 -3.84 4.65
CA PRO A 41 -11.94 -3.19 3.39
C PRO A 41 -11.73 -4.08 2.16
N HIS A 42 -10.87 -5.10 2.21
CA HIS A 42 -10.51 -5.94 1.06
C HIS A 42 -11.48 -7.12 0.85
N ARG A 43 -12.23 -7.48 1.89
CA ARG A 43 -13.09 -8.69 1.88
C ARG A 43 -14.49 -8.52 1.26
N PRO A 44 -15.14 -7.34 1.23
CA PRO A 44 -16.49 -7.18 0.69
C PRO A 44 -16.61 -7.64 -0.75
N ARG A 45 -17.80 -8.12 -1.11
CA ARG A 45 -18.10 -8.65 -2.45
C ARG A 45 -17.72 -7.69 -3.57
N LEU A 46 -17.96 -6.39 -3.41
CA LEU A 46 -17.65 -5.37 -4.42
C LEU A 46 -16.16 -5.29 -4.80
N VAL A 47 -15.27 -5.65 -3.86
CA VAL A 47 -13.82 -5.63 -4.04
C VAL A 47 -13.35 -6.93 -4.69
N ARG A 48 -13.94 -8.05 -4.26
CA ARG A 48 -13.62 -9.38 -4.81
C ARG A 48 -14.15 -9.57 -6.23
N SER A 49 -15.35 -9.07 -6.50
CA SER A 49 -16.00 -9.20 -7.81
C SER A 49 -15.16 -8.56 -8.93
N TYR A 50 -14.39 -7.53 -8.61
CA TYR A 50 -13.48 -6.92 -9.57
C TYR A 50 -12.32 -7.86 -9.93
N LEU A 51 -11.66 -8.46 -8.93
CA LEU A 51 -10.58 -9.41 -9.20
C LEU A 51 -11.09 -10.63 -9.99
N GLU A 52 -12.30 -11.10 -9.64
CA GLU A 52 -12.99 -12.17 -10.38
C GLU A 52 -13.28 -11.76 -11.83
N SER A 53 -13.77 -10.54 -12.09
CA SER A 53 -14.07 -10.08 -13.46
C SER A 53 -12.84 -9.89 -14.34
N GLU A 54 -11.69 -9.61 -13.73
CA GLU A 54 -10.40 -9.53 -14.42
C GLU A 54 -9.69 -10.90 -14.54
N ASN A 55 -10.32 -11.97 -14.04
CA ASN A 55 -9.75 -13.32 -14.00
C ASN A 55 -8.41 -13.37 -13.25
N ILE A 56 -8.28 -12.58 -12.18
CA ILE A 56 -7.07 -12.50 -11.36
C ILE A 56 -7.23 -13.44 -10.16
N PRO A 57 -6.42 -14.50 -10.03
CA PRO A 57 -6.44 -15.33 -8.83
C PRO A 57 -5.96 -14.52 -7.61
N GLN A 58 -6.69 -14.64 -6.51
CA GLN A 58 -6.29 -14.07 -5.22
C GLN A 58 -5.69 -15.16 -4.33
N MET A 59 -4.53 -14.88 -3.74
CA MET A 59 -3.88 -15.79 -2.80
C MET A 59 -4.71 -15.94 -1.52
N ALA A 60 -4.91 -17.18 -1.06
CA ALA A 60 -5.46 -17.41 0.26
C ALA A 60 -4.43 -17.00 1.32
N TRP A 61 -4.76 -15.99 2.14
CA TRP A 61 -3.87 -15.48 3.18
C TRP A 61 -4.33 -15.89 4.59
N PRO A 62 -3.43 -16.37 5.47
CA PRO A 62 -3.78 -16.61 6.87
C PRO A 62 -4.03 -15.29 7.62
N ALA A 63 -4.99 -15.30 8.55
CA ALA A 63 -5.30 -14.12 9.34
C ALA A 63 -4.16 -13.82 10.33
N ARG A 64 -3.81 -12.54 10.49
CA ARG A 64 -2.79 -12.04 11.44
C ARG A 64 -1.35 -12.49 11.13
N SER A 65 -1.04 -12.76 9.87
CA SER A 65 0.32 -13.11 9.43
C SER A 65 1.01 -11.93 8.76
N LEU A 66 1.36 -10.91 9.56
CA LEU A 66 2.11 -9.74 9.10
C LEU A 66 3.57 -10.11 8.74
N ASP A 67 4.12 -11.10 9.43
CA ASP A 67 5.45 -11.67 9.20
C ASP A 67 5.63 -12.27 7.80
N LEU A 68 4.53 -12.74 7.22
CA LEU A 68 4.52 -13.30 5.87
C LEU A 68 4.34 -12.23 4.79
N ASN A 69 3.91 -11.02 5.14
CA ASN A 69 3.55 -9.99 4.16
C ASN A 69 4.79 -9.18 3.73
N PRO A 70 5.31 -9.35 2.50
CA PRO A 70 6.55 -8.70 2.08
C PRO A 70 6.47 -7.17 2.13
N ILE A 71 5.28 -6.58 2.01
CA ILE A 71 5.10 -5.13 2.07
C ILE A 71 5.39 -4.58 3.47
N GLU A 72 5.14 -5.35 4.54
CA GLU A 72 5.44 -4.93 5.91
C GLU A 72 6.94 -4.76 6.11
N HIS A 73 7.74 -5.66 5.54
CA HIS A 73 9.21 -5.52 5.56
C HIS A 73 9.68 -4.29 4.79
N VAL A 74 9.08 -4.00 3.63
CA VAL A 74 9.39 -2.79 2.86
C VAL A 74 9.01 -1.52 3.64
N TRP A 75 7.86 -1.53 4.31
CA TRP A 75 7.43 -0.41 5.16
C TRP A 75 8.35 -0.22 6.37
N ASP A 76 8.79 -1.29 7.03
CA ASP A 76 9.78 -1.20 8.11
C ASP A 76 11.10 -0.59 7.63
N MET A 77 11.63 -1.08 6.50
CA MET A 77 12.85 -0.50 5.89
C MET A 77 12.68 0.98 5.56
N LEU A 78 11.53 1.36 5.00
CA LEU A 78 11.23 2.76 4.69
C LEU A 78 11.13 3.59 5.98
N GLY A 79 10.42 3.10 7.00
CA GLY A 79 10.26 3.75 8.29
C GLY A 79 11.60 4.02 8.97
N ARG A 80 12.49 3.02 9.01
CA ARG A 80 13.86 3.18 9.53
C ARG A 80 14.65 4.23 8.76
N ARG A 81 14.54 4.25 7.43
CA ARG A 81 15.24 5.22 6.59
C ARG A 81 14.72 6.64 6.78
N ILE A 82 13.42 6.81 7.02
CA ILE A 82 12.82 8.11 7.36
C ILE A 82 13.27 8.56 8.75
N ALA A 83 13.22 7.68 9.76
CA ALA A 83 13.65 7.98 11.12
C ALA A 83 15.15 8.34 11.20
N GLY A 84 15.98 7.71 10.38
CA GLY A 84 17.41 8.00 10.25
C GLY A 84 17.74 9.30 9.53
N ARG A 85 16.78 9.96 8.87
CA ARG A 85 16.97 11.34 8.38
C ARG A 85 16.86 12.27 9.59
N SER A 86 17.96 12.45 10.32
CA SER A 86 18.06 13.47 11.36
C SER A 86 17.53 14.79 10.79
N VAL A 87 16.53 15.38 11.43
CA VAL A 87 16.17 16.78 11.19
C VAL A 87 17.35 17.57 11.71
N HIS A 88 18.31 17.87 10.83
CA HIS A 88 19.34 18.84 11.16
C HIS A 88 18.58 20.12 11.52
N PRO A 89 18.67 20.62 12.76
CA PRO A 89 18.03 21.89 13.09
C PRO A 89 18.64 22.91 12.15
N LEU A 90 17.81 23.61 11.37
CA LEU A 90 18.23 24.79 10.63
C LEU A 90 18.90 25.70 11.64
N ARG A 91 20.23 25.82 11.53
CA ARG A 91 21.03 26.69 12.38
C ARG A 91 20.50 28.10 12.13
N ALA A 92 19.85 28.68 13.13
CA ALA A 92 19.33 30.04 13.04
C ALA A 92 20.48 30.97 12.63
N PRO A 93 20.28 31.89 11.67
CA PRO A 93 21.33 32.82 11.27
C PRO A 93 21.73 33.63 12.51
N THR A 94 23.02 33.55 12.87
CA THR A 94 23.64 34.45 13.84
C THR A 94 23.46 35.87 13.34
N SER A 95 22.57 36.63 13.97
CA SER A 95 22.48 38.07 13.76
C SER A 95 23.84 38.69 14.07
N LEU A 96 24.47 39.28 13.05
CA LEU A 96 25.59 40.19 13.25
C LEU A 96 25.00 41.53 13.72
N THR A 97 25.27 41.88 14.97
CA THR A 97 25.05 43.23 15.49
C THR A 97 26.31 44.04 15.18
N THR A 98 26.16 45.08 14.36
CA THR A 98 27.03 46.26 14.31
C THR A 98 26.12 47.49 14.22
#